data_AF-A0A9D4JFE7-F1
#
_entry.id   AF-A0A9D4JFE7-F1
#
_cell.length_a   1.000
_cell.length_b   1.000
_cell.length_c   1.000
_cell.angle_alpha   90.00
_cell.angle_beta   90.00
_cell.angle_gamma   90.00
#
_symmetry.space_group_name_H-M   'P 1'
#
loop_
_entity.id
_entity.type
_entity.pdbx_description
1 polymer ?
#
loop_
_entity_poly.entity_id
_entity_poly.type
_entity_poly.pdbx_seq_one_letter_code
_entity_poly.pdbx_strand_id
1 'polypeptide(L)' 'MFLNKVLTGQYKQGKKEMSCLSEKTNVNGMPVLFDSAVDNVNKPSIFIIFNDSQVYAEYLVEYK' A
#
# COMPACT_ATOMS: atom_id res chain seq x y z
N MET A 1 -11.05 -9.23 -13.93
CA MET A 1 -9.85 -8.48 -13.50
C MET A 1 -10.27 -7.04 -13.25
N PHE A 2 -9.83 -6.40 -12.16
CA PHE A 2 -10.16 -4.99 -11.93
C PHE A 2 -8.98 -4.09 -12.29
N LEU A 3 -9.27 -2.93 -12.89
CA LEU A 3 -8.33 -1.83 -13.01
C LEU A 3 -8.75 -0.77 -11.98
N ASN A 4 -7.89 -0.57 -11.00
CA ASN A 4 -8.15 0.30 -9.85
C ASN A 4 -7.20 1.51 -9.86
N LYS A 5 -7.70 2.66 -9.41
CA LYS A 5 -6.87 3.77 -8.95
C LYS A 5 -6.61 3.58 -7.47
N VAL A 6 -5.33 3.56 -7.09
CA VAL A 6 -4.91 3.25 -5.72
C VAL A 6 -3.97 4.35 -5.21
N LEU A 7 -4.25 4.87 -4.02
CA LEU A 7 -3.36 5.80 -3.32
C LEU A 7 -2.24 5.04 -2.61
N THR A 8 -1.09 4.90 -3.25
CA THR A 8 0.06 4.16 -2.69
C THR A 8 0.89 5.00 -1.71
N GLY A 9 0.91 6.32 -1.86
CA GLY A 9 1.61 7.23 -0.95
C GLY A 9 3.08 6.84 -0.73
N GLN A 10 3.55 6.95 0.51
CA GLN A 10 4.88 6.49 0.91
C GLN A 10 4.81 5.03 1.35
N TYR A 11 5.70 4.22 0.79
CA TYR A 11 5.70 2.78 1.01
C TYR A 11 6.96 2.25 1.67
N LYS A 12 6.85 1.05 2.27
CA LYS A 12 7.98 0.28 2.83
C LYS A 12 7.88 -1.19 2.45
N GLN A 13 8.99 -1.91 2.53
CA GLN A 13 8.99 -3.35 2.36
C GLN A 13 8.06 -4.03 3.39
N GLY A 14 7.11 -4.82 2.89
CA GLY A 14 6.20 -5.61 3.70
C GLY A 14 6.88 -6.81 4.37
N LYS A 15 6.27 -7.33 5.43
CA LYS A 15 6.68 -8.58 6.10
C LYS A 15 5.48 -9.51 6.26
N LYS A 16 5.71 -10.82 6.28
CA LYS A 16 4.66 -11.84 6.27
C LYS A 16 3.66 -11.74 7.44
N GLU A 17 4.14 -11.33 8.62
CA GLU A 17 3.34 -11.29 9.86
C GLU A 17 2.86 -9.87 10.20
N MET A 18 2.87 -8.98 9.21
CA MET A 18 2.57 -7.57 9.39
C MET A 18 1.06 -7.33 9.34
N SER A 19 0.45 -7.06 10.50
CA SER A 19 -0.98 -6.77 10.62
C SER A 19 -1.31 -5.28 10.43
N CYS A 20 -0.31 -4.40 10.47
CA CYS A 20 -0.46 -2.95 10.31
C CYS A 20 0.79 -2.37 9.64
N LEU A 21 0.64 -1.22 8.98
CA LEU A 21 1.74 -0.45 8.40
C LEU A 21 2.77 -0.09 9.48
N SER A 22 4.06 -0.21 9.17
CA SER A 22 5.09 0.07 10.17
C SER A 22 5.12 1.56 10.45
N GLU A 23 5.50 1.96 11.66
CA GLU A 23 5.68 3.38 11.96
C GLU A 23 6.90 3.94 11.19
N LYS A 24 6.69 5.12 10.59
CA LYS A 24 7.71 6.10 10.23
C LYS A 24 8.05 6.87 11.50
N THR A 25 9.34 6.95 11.81
CA THR A 25 9.83 7.92 12.78
C THR A 25 9.75 9.30 12.15
N ASN A 26 8.84 10.14 12.63
CA ASN A 26 8.70 11.51 12.14
C ASN A 26 9.62 12.45 12.95
N VAL A 27 10.06 13.56 12.35
CA VAL A 27 11.03 14.50 12.96
C VAL A 27 10.50 15.11 14.28
N ASN A 28 9.17 15.14 14.44
CA ASN A 28 8.49 15.68 15.61
C ASN A 28 8.14 14.61 16.68
N GLY A 29 8.65 13.38 16.56
CA GLY A 29 8.44 12.32 17.56
C GLY A 29 7.05 11.67 17.54
N MET A 30 6.16 12.06 16.61
CA MET A 30 4.84 11.45 16.46
C MET A 30 4.91 10.22 15.54
N PRO A 31 4.35 9.07 15.93
CA PRO A 31 4.32 7.89 15.06
C PRO A 31 3.39 8.15 13.88
N VAL A 32 3.93 8.08 12.65
CA VAL A 32 3.14 8.21 11.41
C VAL A 32 3.28 6.91 10.64
N LEU A 33 2.20 6.33 10.14
CA LEU A 33 2.30 5.07 9.39
C LEU A 33 2.78 5.29 7.95
N PHE A 34 3.37 4.26 7.35
CA PHE A 34 3.42 4.18 5.87
C PHE A 34 2.01 4.08 5.30
N ASP A 35 1.86 4.43 4.04
CA ASP A 35 0.57 4.44 3.34
C ASP A 35 0.31 3.10 2.65
N SER A 36 1.37 2.42 2.19
CA SER A 36 1.29 1.07 1.63
C SER A 36 2.54 0.24 1.93
N ALA A 37 2.45 -1.08 1.74
CA ALA A 37 3.60 -1.98 1.77
C ALA A 37 3.91 -2.53 0.37
N VAL A 38 5.18 -2.83 0.09
CA VAL A 38 5.65 -3.37 -1.20
C VAL A 38 6.51 -4.62 -1.03
N ASP A 39 6.64 -5.40 -2.10
CA ASP A 39 7.54 -6.56 -2.17
C ASP A 39 9.03 -6.14 -2.19
N ASN A 40 9.36 -5.13 -2.99
CA ASN A 40 10.72 -4.62 -3.15
C ASN A 40 10.71 -3.09 -3.25
N VAL A 41 11.45 -2.40 -2.37
CA VAL A 41 11.49 -0.93 -2.33
C VAL A 41 12.16 -0.32 -3.56
N ASN A 42 13.14 -0.99 -4.14
CA ASN A 42 13.90 -0.48 -5.31
C ASN A 42 13.14 -0.69 -6.61
N LYS A 43 12.32 -1.74 -6.70
CA LYS A 43 11.51 -2.08 -7.88
C LYS A 43 10.22 -2.77 -7.44
N PRO A 44 9.21 -1.99 -7.00
CA PRO A 44 7.97 -2.56 -6.50
C PRO A 44 7.16 -3.16 -7.64
N SER A 45 6.66 -4.37 -7.44
CA SER A 45 5.75 -5.06 -8.36
C SER A 45 4.38 -5.35 -7.73
N ILE A 46 4.32 -5.40 -6.41
CA ILE A 46 3.11 -5.65 -5.63
C ILE A 46 2.97 -4.55 -4.57
N PHE A 47 1.77 -4.00 -4.46
CA PHE A 47 1.40 -3.05 -3.41
C PHE A 47 0.30 -3.65 -2.53
N ILE A 48 0.46 -3.50 -1.22
CA ILE A 48 -0.49 -3.95 -0.21
C ILE A 48 -1.06 -2.70 0.47
N ILE A 49 -2.38 -2.60 0.44
CA ILE A 49 -3.16 -1.50 0.98
C ILE A 49 -3.93 -2.01 2.20
N PHE A 50 -3.96 -1.23 3.27
CA PHE A 50 -4.59 -1.63 4.55
C PHE A 50 -5.88 -0.87 4.84
N ASN A 51 -6.21 0.15 4.04
CA ASN A 51 -7.41 0.96 4.19
C ASN A 51 -8.24 0.96 2.91
N ASP A 52 -9.51 0.56 3.04
CA ASP A 52 -10.45 0.44 1.93
C ASP A 52 -10.71 1.77 1.20
N SER A 53 -10.60 2.89 1.91
CA SER A 53 -10.80 4.23 1.31
C SER A 53 -9.67 4.65 0.36
N GLN A 54 -8.58 3.88 0.27
CA GLN A 54 -7.44 4.17 -0.61
C GLN A 54 -7.57 3.52 -1.99
N VAL A 55 -8.65 2.77 -2.25
CA VAL A 55 -8.87 2.05 -3.52
C VAL A 55 -10.17 2.51 -4.17
N TYR A 56 -10.09 2.94 -5.43
CA TYR A 56 -11.24 3.21 -6.28
C TYR A 56 -11.26 2.23 -7.45
N ALA A 57 -12.27 1.37 -7.48
CA ALA A 57 -12.46 0.43 -8.58
C ALA A 57 -13.01 1.17 -9.80
N GLU A 58 -12.14 1.40 -10.79
CA GLU A 58 -12.49 2.22 -11.95
C GLU A 58 -13.14 1.38 -13.06
N TYR A 59 -12.59 0.18 -13.32
CA TYR A 59 -13.12 -0.71 -14.35
C TYR A 59 -13.09 -2.17 -13.92
N LEU A 60 -14.09 -2.92 -14.36
CA LEU A 60 -14.12 -4.38 -14.34
C LEU A 60 -13.87 -4.89 -15.76
N VAL A 61 -12.76 -5.59 -15.95
CA VAL A 61 -12.40 -6.27 -17.19
C VAL A 61 -12.87 -7.71 -17.13
N GLU A 62 -13.79 -8.06 -18.03
CA GLU A 62 -14.26 -9.43 -18.25
C GLU A 62 -13.48 -10.08 -19.40
N TYR A 63 -13.09 -11.34 -19.22
CA TYR A 63 -12.36 -12.12 -20.22
C TYR A 63 -12.96 -13.53 -20.33
N LYS A 64 -12.72 -14.18 -21.46
CA LYS A 64 -13.17 -15.54 -21.76
C LYS A 64 -12.03 -16.54 -21.61
#